data_AF-A0A936UHL5-F1
#
_entry.id   AF-A0A936UHL5-F1
#
_cell.length_a   1.000
_cell.length_b   1.000
_cell.length_c   1.000
_cell.angle_alpha   90.00
_cell.angle_beta   90.00
_cell.angle_gamma   90.00
#
_symmetry.space_group_name_H-M   'P 1'
#
loop_
_entity.id
_entity.type
_entity.pdbx_description
1 polymer ?
#
loop_
_entity_poly.entity_id
_entity_poly.type
_entity_poly.pdbx_seq_one_letter_code
_entity_poly.pdbx_strand_id
1 'polypeptide(L)'
;MKIILTALIFTVIISGCSKMEEKKPTGDSKMPGKENSKMPGSDNTSKNQSNSSGEKDEKAETLVRDADEAVTKFASDKSEGSKKNVVSTCLAAGNYLMFEAGLPPKEKYRPALKYYREVLKADPKNEEALKNKKQIEDIYESMGMPIPQ
;
A
#
# COMPACT_ATOMS: atom_id res chain seq x y z
N MET A 1 27.72 -32.72 -14.22
CA MET A 1 28.70 -32.97 -13.16
C MET A 1 28.47 -31.94 -12.05
N LYS A 2 28.14 -32.42 -10.84
CA LYS A 2 27.79 -31.61 -9.65
C LYS A 2 29.08 -31.34 -8.87
N ILE A 3 29.43 -30.07 -8.66
CA ILE A 3 30.67 -29.68 -7.99
C ILE A 3 30.37 -28.56 -7.00
N ILE A 4 30.45 -28.97 -5.72
CA ILE A 4 30.99 -28.26 -4.55
C ILE A 4 30.10 -27.23 -3.85
N LEU A 5 29.44 -27.79 -2.84
CA LEU A 5 29.08 -27.23 -1.54
C LEU A 5 30.33 -26.62 -0.85
N THR A 6 30.35 -25.30 -0.66
CA THR A 6 31.22 -24.64 0.32
C THR A 6 30.34 -23.96 1.35
N ALA A 7 30.18 -24.65 2.48
CA ALA A 7 29.78 -24.06 3.74
C ALA A 7 30.95 -23.27 4.31
N LEU A 8 30.74 -22.01 4.67
CA LEU A 8 31.60 -21.33 5.64
C LEU A 8 30.74 -20.47 6.55
N ILE A 9 30.59 -21.00 7.76
CA ILE A 9 29.92 -20.43 8.92
C ILE A 9 30.81 -19.31 9.46
N PHE A 10 30.24 -18.12 9.63
CA PHE A 10 30.78 -17.09 10.51
C PHE A 10 29.66 -16.60 11.43
N THR A 11 29.58 -17.21 12.60
CA THR A 11 28.86 -16.68 13.77
C THR A 11 29.79 -15.70 14.48
N VAL A 12 29.38 -14.43 14.58
CA VAL A 12 29.83 -13.54 15.66
C VAL A 12 28.60 -12.87 16.27
N ILE A 13 28.34 -13.26 17.52
CA ILE A 13 27.34 -12.74 18.44
C ILE A 13 27.93 -11.46 19.04
N ILE A 14 27.21 -10.34 19.00
CA ILE A 14 27.45 -9.24 19.93
C ILE A 14 26.11 -8.82 20.53
N SER A 15 25.88 -9.32 21.73
CA SER A 15 24.89 -8.84 22.68
C SER A 15 25.20 -7.40 23.07
N GLY A 16 24.20 -6.53 22.98
CA GLY A 16 24.25 -5.16 23.48
C GLY A 16 22.89 -4.71 23.99
N CYS A 17 22.45 -5.27 25.11
CA CYS A 17 21.37 -4.71 25.93
C CYS A 17 21.98 -3.63 26.83
N SER A 18 21.74 -2.35 26.55
CA SER A 18 21.93 -1.28 27.52
C SER A 18 20.63 -1.05 28.27
N LYS A 19 20.69 -1.32 29.56
CA LYS A 19 19.67 -1.11 30.60
C LYS A 19 20.08 0.16 31.36
N MET A 20 19.25 1.20 31.35
CA MET A 20 19.32 2.43 32.17
C MET A 20 18.13 3.30 31.77
N GLU A 21 17.39 4.01 32.61
CA GLU A 21 17.17 4.00 34.05
C GLU A 21 15.85 4.76 34.25
N GLU A 22 15.13 4.39 35.28
CA GLU A 22 13.87 4.96 35.73
C GLU A 22 14.07 6.40 36.26
N LYS A 23 13.22 7.34 35.83
CA LYS A 23 12.90 8.54 36.63
C LYS A 23 11.42 8.90 36.47
N LYS A 24 10.64 8.52 37.48
CA LYS A 24 9.52 9.31 38.02
C LYS A 24 10.00 9.80 39.40
N PRO A 25 9.59 10.98 39.90
CA PRO A 25 8.27 11.05 40.52
C PRO A 25 7.53 12.40 40.38
N THR A 26 6.19 12.25 40.35
CA THR A 26 5.10 13.06 40.92
C THR A 26 5.22 14.58 41.15
N GLY A 27 4.17 15.29 40.72
CA GLY A 27 3.75 16.58 41.29
C GLY A 27 2.40 17.02 40.72
N ASP A 28 1.33 16.80 41.48
CA ASP A 28 -0.07 17.19 41.25
C ASP A 28 -0.29 18.63 40.79
N SER A 29 -1.29 18.84 39.91
CA SER A 29 -2.31 19.91 40.04
C SER A 29 -3.43 19.78 39.01
N LYS A 30 -4.57 19.26 39.48
CA LYS A 30 -5.98 19.60 39.21
C LYS A 30 -6.28 20.71 38.16
N MET A 31 -7.08 20.31 37.14
CA MET A 31 -8.08 20.98 36.25
C MET A 31 -8.45 22.48 36.45
N PRO A 32 -9.17 23.18 35.51
CA PRO A 32 -9.67 22.84 34.15
C PRO A 32 -9.41 23.94 33.08
N GLY A 33 -9.65 23.66 31.79
CA GLY A 33 -9.73 24.72 30.77
C GLY A 33 -10.11 24.22 29.38
N LYS A 34 -11.33 24.53 28.95
CA LYS A 34 -11.74 24.49 27.54
C LYS A 34 -10.96 25.58 26.79
N GLU A 35 -10.26 25.24 25.72
CA GLU A 35 -10.03 26.22 24.66
C GLU A 35 -10.04 25.55 23.29
N ASN A 36 -10.81 26.18 22.42
CA ASN A 36 -11.20 25.73 21.11
C ASN A 36 -10.09 26.14 20.13
N SER A 37 -9.08 25.29 19.93
CA SER A 37 -8.04 25.56 18.93
C SER A 37 -8.52 25.12 17.55
N LYS A 38 -9.22 26.04 16.89
CA LYS A 38 -9.48 26.10 15.46
C LYS A 38 -8.15 25.95 14.70
N MET A 39 -7.88 24.77 14.14
CA MET A 39 -6.81 24.65 13.15
C MET A 39 -7.22 25.40 11.86
N PRO A 40 -6.34 26.26 11.31
CA PRO A 40 -6.59 26.99 10.08
C PRO A 40 -6.58 26.03 8.88
N GLY A 41 -7.45 26.34 7.92
CA GLY A 41 -7.81 25.50 6.79
C GLY A 41 -6.61 25.05 5.96
N SER A 42 -6.51 23.74 5.78
CA SER A 42 -5.93 23.18 4.57
C SER A 42 -7.08 23.10 3.58
N ASP A 43 -7.03 23.95 2.55
CA ASP A 43 -7.95 23.92 1.41
C ASP A 43 -7.81 22.59 0.67
N ASN A 44 -8.45 21.56 1.21
CA ASN A 44 -8.69 20.34 0.48
C ASN A 44 -9.96 20.62 -0.32
N THR A 45 -9.76 21.06 -1.57
CA THR A 45 -10.79 21.03 -2.59
C THR A 45 -11.18 19.57 -2.78
N SER A 46 -12.10 19.13 -1.93
CA SER A 46 -12.81 17.89 -2.03
C SER A 46 -13.74 18.02 -3.23
N LYS A 47 -13.22 17.73 -4.42
CA LYS A 47 -14.08 17.32 -5.54
C LYS A 47 -14.55 15.90 -5.24
N ASN A 48 -15.46 15.81 -4.28
CA ASN A 48 -16.38 14.69 -4.20
C ASN A 48 -17.38 14.86 -5.35
N GLN A 49 -16.99 14.45 -6.55
CA GLN A 49 -17.92 14.14 -7.62
C GLN A 49 -18.13 12.63 -7.62
N SER A 50 -18.86 12.16 -6.62
CA SER A 50 -19.58 10.90 -6.69
C SER A 50 -20.75 11.07 -7.67
N ASN A 51 -20.46 11.08 -8.97
CA ASN A 51 -21.49 10.88 -9.99
C ASN A 51 -21.62 9.38 -10.24
N SER A 52 -22.53 8.78 -9.49
CA SER A 52 -23.13 7.49 -9.79
C SER A 52 -24.03 7.63 -11.02
N SER A 53 -23.55 7.18 -12.17
CA SER A 53 -24.42 6.76 -13.28
C SER A 53 -23.61 6.04 -14.34
N GLY A 54 -23.67 4.70 -14.35
CA GLY A 54 -23.65 3.77 -15.51
C GLY A 54 -22.73 3.97 -16.72
N GLU A 55 -21.88 4.99 -16.75
CA GLU A 55 -20.89 5.24 -17.78
C GLU A 55 -19.66 4.44 -17.43
N LYS A 56 -19.18 3.68 -18.42
CA LYS A 56 -17.92 2.96 -18.32
C LYS A 56 -16.84 3.99 -18.01
N ASP A 57 -16.14 3.79 -16.90
CA ASP A 57 -14.98 4.58 -16.55
C ASP A 57 -13.85 4.20 -17.52
N GLU A 58 -13.82 4.84 -18.69
CA GLU A 58 -12.86 4.57 -19.77
C GLU A 58 -11.41 4.65 -19.30
N LYS A 59 -11.16 5.51 -18.30
CA LYS A 59 -9.86 5.65 -17.68
C LYS A 59 -9.53 4.44 -16.82
N ALA A 60 -10.47 3.94 -16.02
CA ALA A 60 -10.30 2.67 -15.30
C ALA A 60 -10.01 1.52 -16.28
N GLU A 61 -10.77 1.41 -17.37
CA GLU A 61 -10.58 0.35 -18.37
C GLU A 61 -9.19 0.41 -19.02
N THR A 62 -8.74 1.62 -19.39
CA THR A 62 -7.42 1.84 -19.98
C THR A 62 -6.29 1.46 -19.01
N LEU A 63 -6.36 1.95 -17.77
CA LEU A 63 -5.33 1.68 -16.77
C LEU A 63 -5.28 0.20 -16.38
N VAL A 64 -6.43 -0.46 -16.27
CA VAL A 64 -6.52 -1.91 -16.03
C VAL A 64 -5.88 -2.70 -17.16
N ARG A 65 -6.19 -2.35 -18.42
CA ARG A 65 -5.60 -3.00 -19.60
C ARG A 65 -4.08 -2.85 -19.62
N ASP A 66 -3.57 -1.63 -19.40
CA ASP A 66 -2.12 -1.36 -19.41
C ASP A 66 -1.40 -2.06 -18.25
N ALA A 67 -2.02 -2.13 -17.07
CA ALA A 67 -1.49 -2.88 -15.93
C ALA A 67 -1.45 -4.38 -16.20
N ASP A 68 -2.52 -4.97 -16.74
CA ASP A 68 -2.57 -6.40 -17.05
C ASP A 68 -1.57 -6.80 -18.16
N GLU A 69 -1.36 -5.95 -19.16
CA GLU A 69 -0.31 -6.14 -20.16
C GLU A 69 1.08 -6.10 -19.51
N ALA A 70 1.34 -5.12 -18.65
CA ALA A 70 2.63 -5.02 -17.95
C ALA A 70 2.90 -6.21 -17.02
N VAL A 71 1.87 -6.74 -16.34
CA VAL A 71 1.97 -7.96 -15.53
C VAL A 71 2.31 -9.16 -16.41
N THR A 72 1.63 -9.32 -17.55
CA THR A 72 1.91 -10.41 -18.51
C THR A 72 3.34 -10.32 -19.04
N LYS A 73 3.79 -9.10 -19.37
CA LYS A 73 5.15 -8.85 -19.83
C LYS A 73 6.18 -9.16 -18.75
N PHE A 74 5.97 -8.70 -17.51
CA PHE A 74 6.88 -8.95 -16.40
C PHE A 74 6.99 -10.44 -16.03
N ALA A 75 5.88 -11.18 -16.15
CA ALA A 75 5.89 -12.63 -15.94
C ALA A 75 6.80 -13.36 -16.95
N SER A 76 6.88 -12.86 -18.19
CA SER A 76 7.67 -13.45 -19.28
C SER A 76 9.10 -12.91 -19.35
N ASP A 77 9.28 -11.64 -19.02
CA ASP A 77 10.55 -10.92 -19.03
C ASP A 77 10.74 -10.17 -17.70
N LYS A 78 11.68 -10.64 -16.89
CA LYS A 78 12.02 -10.03 -15.60
C LYS A 78 13.12 -8.98 -15.69
N SER A 79 13.35 -8.41 -16.88
CA SER A 79 14.28 -7.31 -17.07
C SER A 79 13.93 -6.11 -16.19
N GLU A 80 14.92 -5.26 -15.95
CA GLU A 80 14.72 -4.04 -15.18
C GLU A 80 13.72 -3.08 -15.85
N GLY A 81 13.66 -3.08 -17.19
CA GLY A 81 12.65 -2.33 -17.94
C GLY A 81 11.23 -2.83 -17.67
N SER A 82 11.03 -4.15 -17.74
CA SER A 82 9.73 -4.78 -17.46
C SER A 82 9.33 -4.64 -15.98
N LYS A 83 10.28 -4.70 -15.04
CA LYS A 83 10.07 -4.40 -13.63
C LYS A 83 9.55 -2.97 -13.41
N LYS A 84 10.24 -1.97 -13.97
CA LYS A 84 9.81 -0.56 -13.85
C LYS A 84 8.43 -0.33 -14.46
N ASN A 85 8.17 -0.97 -15.61
CA ASN A 85 6.88 -0.86 -16.27
C ASN A 85 5.74 -1.41 -15.41
N VAL A 86 5.87 -2.65 -14.89
CA VAL A 86 4.82 -3.24 -14.06
C VAL A 86 4.61 -2.46 -12.75
N VAL A 87 5.68 -1.94 -12.13
CA VAL A 87 5.54 -1.07 -10.95
C VAL A 87 4.74 0.18 -11.28
N SER A 88 5.09 0.88 -12.37
CA SER A 88 4.44 2.14 -12.76
C SER A 88 2.97 1.96 -13.14
N THR A 89 2.65 1.00 -14.01
CA THR A 89 1.28 0.81 -14.51
C THR A 89 0.37 0.23 -13.44
N CYS A 90 0.86 -0.71 -12.62
CA CYS A 90 0.06 -1.29 -11.53
C CYS A 90 -0.20 -0.28 -10.41
N LEU A 91 0.77 0.60 -10.06
CA LEU A 91 0.50 1.69 -9.11
C LEU A 91 -0.54 2.66 -9.66
N ALA A 92 -0.42 3.04 -10.94
CA ALA A 92 -1.39 3.94 -11.58
C ALA A 92 -2.82 3.35 -11.57
N ALA A 93 -2.97 2.08 -11.98
CA ALA A 93 -4.26 1.39 -11.97
C ALA A 93 -4.80 1.20 -10.54
N GLY A 94 -3.98 0.71 -9.62
CA GLY A 94 -4.37 0.49 -8.23
C GLY A 94 -4.84 1.77 -7.55
N ASN A 95 -4.07 2.85 -7.69
CA ASN A 95 -4.42 4.15 -7.10
C ASN A 95 -5.68 4.73 -7.71
N TYR A 96 -5.83 4.68 -9.04
CA TYR A 96 -7.03 5.19 -9.69
C TYR A 96 -8.28 4.44 -9.23
N LEU A 97 -8.24 3.10 -9.23
CA LEU A 97 -9.34 2.26 -8.77
C LEU A 97 -9.68 2.52 -7.30
N MET A 98 -8.67 2.68 -6.44
CA MET A 98 -8.88 2.86 -5.01
C MET A 98 -9.42 4.24 -4.64
N PHE A 99 -8.91 5.30 -5.27
CA PHE A 99 -9.13 6.69 -4.82
C PHE A 99 -10.01 7.53 -5.75
N GLU A 100 -9.96 7.29 -7.06
CA GLU A 100 -10.49 8.23 -8.06
C GLU A 100 -11.71 7.69 -8.82
N ALA A 101 -11.74 6.38 -9.07
CA ALA A 101 -12.76 5.77 -9.91
C ALA A 101 -14.17 6.01 -9.35
N GLY A 102 -15.19 6.09 -10.20
CA GLY A 102 -16.60 6.23 -9.78
C GLY A 102 -17.26 4.92 -9.30
N LEU A 103 -16.47 3.86 -9.13
CA LEU A 103 -16.96 2.48 -8.95
C LEU A 103 -17.40 2.16 -7.50
N PRO A 104 -18.28 1.16 -7.30
CA PRO A 104 -18.62 0.70 -5.95
C PRO A 104 -17.42 -0.03 -5.28
N PRO A 105 -17.33 -0.06 -3.93
CA PRO A 105 -16.20 -0.64 -3.20
C PRO A 105 -15.73 -2.02 -3.66
N LYS A 106 -16.66 -2.93 -3.96
CA LYS A 106 -16.34 -4.30 -4.41
C LYS A 106 -15.64 -4.34 -5.77
N GLU A 107 -15.93 -3.38 -6.63
CA GLU A 107 -15.34 -3.25 -7.97
C GLU A 107 -14.02 -2.48 -7.94
N LYS A 108 -13.79 -1.64 -6.91
CA LYS A 108 -12.55 -0.89 -6.70
C LYS A 108 -11.46 -1.71 -6.02
N TYR A 109 -11.76 -2.24 -4.84
CA TYR A 109 -10.73 -2.69 -3.90
C TYR A 109 -10.10 -4.02 -4.29
N ARG A 110 -10.88 -4.95 -4.84
CA ARG A 110 -10.37 -6.25 -5.27
C ARG A 110 -9.32 -6.12 -6.38
N PRO A 111 -9.57 -5.43 -7.51
CA PRO A 111 -8.55 -5.25 -8.53
C PRO A 111 -7.39 -4.35 -8.06
N ALA A 112 -7.64 -3.30 -7.28
CA ALA A 112 -6.56 -2.49 -6.72
C ALA A 112 -5.59 -3.33 -5.86
N LEU A 113 -6.12 -4.20 -5.00
CA LEU A 113 -5.32 -5.10 -4.17
C LEU A 113 -4.47 -6.07 -5.00
N LYS A 114 -5.02 -6.62 -6.09
CA LYS A 114 -4.27 -7.43 -7.05
C LYS A 114 -3.05 -6.64 -7.57
N TYR A 115 -3.26 -5.41 -8.03
CA TYR A 115 -2.18 -4.61 -8.62
C TYR A 115 -1.09 -4.24 -7.61
N TYR A 116 -1.44 -3.86 -6.38
CA TYR A 116 -0.41 -3.64 -5.35
C TYR A 116 0.39 -4.89 -5.04
N ARG A 117 -0.21 -6.09 -5.09
CA ARG A 117 0.55 -7.34 -4.95
C ARG A 117 1.51 -7.56 -6.13
N GLU A 118 1.11 -7.24 -7.35
CA GLU A 118 2.00 -7.33 -8.52
C GLU A 118 3.17 -6.35 -8.41
N VAL A 119 2.94 -5.12 -7.93
CA VAL A 119 4.01 -4.16 -7.60
C VAL A 119 4.99 -4.79 -6.61
N LEU A 120 4.50 -5.41 -5.53
CA LEU A 120 5.34 -5.99 -4.49
C LEU A 120 6.09 -7.26 -4.93
N LYS A 121 5.66 -7.95 -5.99
CA LYS A 121 6.46 -9.02 -6.60
C LYS A 121 7.66 -8.45 -7.36
N ALA A 122 7.50 -7.29 -7.98
CA ALA A 122 8.52 -6.60 -8.77
C ALA A 122 9.48 -5.78 -7.89
N ASP A 123 8.92 -5.08 -6.89
CA ASP A 123 9.59 -4.23 -5.91
C ASP A 123 9.01 -4.50 -4.50
N PRO A 124 9.56 -5.47 -3.75
CA PRO A 124 9.07 -5.84 -2.43
C PRO A 124 9.15 -4.75 -1.37
N LYS A 125 9.93 -3.68 -1.61
CA LYS A 125 10.12 -2.56 -0.68
C LYS A 125 9.32 -1.32 -1.08
N ASN A 126 8.43 -1.44 -2.07
CA ASN A 126 7.60 -0.33 -2.50
C ASN A 126 6.66 0.11 -1.37
N GLU A 127 7.00 1.22 -0.71
CA GLU A 127 6.28 1.70 0.48
C GLU A 127 4.82 2.04 0.18
N GLU A 128 4.56 2.61 -0.99
CA GLU A 128 3.21 2.98 -1.42
C GLU A 128 2.33 1.73 -1.61
N ALA A 129 2.82 0.72 -2.32
CA ALA A 129 2.09 -0.52 -2.51
C ALA A 129 1.88 -1.27 -1.18
N LEU A 130 2.86 -1.29 -0.28
CA LEU A 130 2.70 -1.87 1.06
C LEU A 130 1.58 -1.18 1.85
N LYS A 131 1.59 0.15 1.86
CA LYS A 131 0.60 0.97 2.57
C LYS A 131 -0.80 0.76 1.99
N ASN A 132 -0.95 0.87 0.67
CA ASN A 132 -2.26 0.82 0.03
C ASN A 132 -2.84 -0.61 0.04
N LYS A 133 -2.00 -1.63 -0.13
CA LYS A 133 -2.38 -3.04 0.10
C LYS A 133 -2.94 -3.21 1.51
N LYS A 134 -2.20 -2.78 2.54
CA LYS A 134 -2.64 -2.90 3.94
C LYS A 134 -3.96 -2.16 4.18
N GLN A 135 -4.11 -0.95 3.65
CA GLN A 135 -5.34 -0.18 3.80
C GLN A 135 -6.55 -0.93 3.22
N ILE A 136 -6.41 -1.59 2.06
CA ILE A 136 -7.49 -2.41 1.49
C ILE A 136 -7.75 -3.65 2.35
N GLU A 137 -6.71 -4.33 2.82
CA GLU A 137 -6.84 -5.51 3.70
C GLU A 137 -7.59 -5.15 5.00
N ASP A 138 -7.24 -4.05 5.65
CA ASP A 138 -7.91 -3.53 6.84
C ASP A 138 -9.40 -3.19 6.56
N ILE A 139 -9.71 -2.68 5.36
CA ILE A 139 -11.10 -2.46 4.93
C ILE A 139 -11.87 -3.78 4.87
N TYR A 140 -11.31 -4.83 4.24
CA TYR A 140 -11.94 -6.16 4.20
C TYR A 140 -12.17 -6.73 5.60
N GLU A 141 -11.17 -6.65 6.47
CA GLU A 141 -11.27 -7.09 7.86
C GLU A 141 -12.39 -6.34 8.62
N SER A 142 -12.46 -5.01 8.47
CA SER A 142 -13.49 -4.18 9.12
C SER A 142 -14.92 -4.52 8.67
N MET A 143 -15.07 -5.01 7.43
CA MET A 143 -16.35 -5.48 6.88
C MET A 143 -16.67 -6.92 7.28
N GLY A 144 -15.80 -7.60 8.03
CA GLY A 144 -15.93 -9.03 8.34
C GLY A 144 -15.88 -9.92 7.08
N MET A 145 -15.22 -9.45 6.03
CA MET A 145 -15.10 -10.17 4.76
C MET A 145 -13.69 -10.78 4.62
N PRO A 146 -13.57 -11.95 3.96
CA PRO A 146 -12.26 -12.51 3.68
C PRO A 146 -11.49 -11.62 2.70
N ILE A 147 -10.19 -11.46 2.95
CA ILE A 147 -9.28 -10.79 2.02
C ILE A 147 -9.19 -11.64 0.75
N PRO A 148 -9.56 -11.10 -0.43
CA PRO A 148 -9.46 -11.86 -1.68
C PRO A 148 -8.00 -12.15 -2.01
N GLN A 149 -7.75 -13.30 -2.65
CA GLN A 149 -6.42 -13.70 -3.15
C GLN A 149 -6.21 -13.22 -4.58
#